data_AF-A0A9P3UVP3-F1
#
_entry.id   AF-A0A9P3UVP3-F1
#
_cell.length_a   1.000
_cell.length_b   1.000
_cell.length_c   1.000
_cell.angle_alpha   90.00
_cell.angle_beta   90.00
_cell.angle_gamma   90.00
#
_symmetry.space_group_name_H-M   'P 1'
#
loop_
_entity.id
_entity.type
_entity.pdbx_description
1 polymer ?
#
loop_
_entity_poly.entity_id
_entity_poly.type
_entity_poly.pdbx_seq_one_letter_code
_entity_poly.pdbx_strand_id
1 'polypeptide(L)'
;MEVKIGITQSARELVFSSAQTPAEVEELVGAALREDSGLLSLTDERGRRYLVNADKIAYVEIGVADARRVGFGVGADLAAKAKS
;
A
#
# COMPACT_ATOMS: atom_id res chain seq x y z
N MET A 1 1.31 -2.99 -2.20
CA MET A 1 0.68 -3.32 -0.89
C MET A 1 -0.73 -2.78 -0.87
N GLU A 2 -1.67 -3.42 -0.18
CA GLU A 2 -3.07 -2.97 -0.13
C GLU A 2 -3.27 -1.93 0.98
N VAL A 3 -3.97 -0.84 0.66
CA VAL A 3 -4.44 0.17 1.63
C VAL A 3 -5.96 0.18 1.60
N LYS A 4 -6.56 0.17 2.79
CA LYS A 4 -7.99 0.30 2.97
C LYS A 4 -8.32 1.43 3.93
N ILE A 5 -9.32 2.24 3.58
CA ILE A 5 -9.79 3.36 4.38
C ILE A 5 -11.28 3.22 4.64
N GLY A 6 -11.65 3.11 5.91
CA GLY A 6 -13.03 3.22 6.36
C GLY A 6 -13.41 4.70 6.52
N ILE A 7 -14.58 5.08 5.99
CA ILE A 7 -15.09 6.44 6.08
C ILE A 7 -16.23 6.49 7.10
N THR A 8 -16.21 7.47 8.00
CA THR A 8 -17.29 7.68 8.96
C THR A 8 -18.61 7.94 8.25
N GLN A 9 -19.71 7.43 8.81
CA GLN A 9 -21.06 7.60 8.25
C GLN A 9 -21.22 7.02 6.83
N SER A 10 -20.33 6.13 6.41
CA SER A 10 -20.39 5.40 5.14
C SER A 10 -20.19 3.92 5.39
N ALA A 11 -20.98 3.07 4.72
CA ALA A 11 -20.77 1.62 4.73
C ALA A 11 -19.73 1.16 3.68
N ARG A 12 -19.17 2.09 2.91
CA ARG A 12 -18.19 1.80 1.85
C ARG A 12 -16.78 2.05 2.34
N GLU A 13 -15.88 1.17 1.93
CA GLU A 13 -14.44 1.32 2.11
C GLU A 13 -13.80 1.79 0.79
N LEU A 14 -12.75 2.61 0.88
CA LEU A 14 -11.84 2.84 -0.23
C LEU A 14 -10.70 1.83 -0.13
N VAL A 15 -10.54 0.97 -1.14
CA VAL A 15 -9.48 -0.05 -1.20
C VAL A 15 -8.68 0.14 -2.48
N PHE A 16 -7.36 0.18 -2.37
CA PHE A 16 -6.46 0.29 -3.52
C PHE A 16 -5.06 -0.25 -3.21
N SER A 17 -4.34 -0.62 -4.27
CA SER A 17 -2.93 -1.01 -4.16
C SER A 17 -2.01 0.20 -4.29
N SER A 18 -1.15 0.41 -3.30
CA SER A 18 -0.11 1.44 -3.32
C SER A 18 1.28 0.83 -3.59
N ALA A 19 2.08 1.58 -4.34
CA ALA A 19 3.51 1.31 -4.54
C ALA A 19 4.36 1.75 -3.34
N GLN A 20 3.78 2.50 -2.41
CA GLN A 20 4.45 3.00 -1.21
C GLN A 20 4.65 1.87 -0.20
N THR A 21 5.65 2.04 0.66
CA THR A 21 5.92 1.14 1.78
C THR A 21 4.91 1.36 2.92
N PRO A 22 4.70 0.37 3.80
CA PRO A 22 3.85 0.53 4.98
C PRO A 22 4.22 1.74 5.85
N ALA A 23 5.52 1.97 6.07
CA ALA A 23 6.02 3.09 6.87
C ALA A 23 5.70 4.45 6.25
N GLU A 24 5.85 4.59 4.92
CA GLU A 24 5.49 5.83 4.22
C GLU A 24 3.99 6.12 4.30
N VAL A 25 3.14 5.10 4.18
CA VAL A 25 1.69 5.27 4.33
C VAL A 25 1.34 5.68 5.76
N GLU A 26 1.93 5.04 6.77
CA GLU A 26 1.74 5.40 8.19
C GLU A 26 2.14 6.85 8.47
N GLU A 27 3.29 7.28 7.95
CA GLU A 27 3.77 8.66 8.10
C GLU A 27 2.81 9.67 7.46
N LEU A 28 2.34 9.41 6.23
CA LEU A 28 1.39 10.29 5.55
C LEU A 28 0.05 10.40 6.28
N VAL A 29 -0.46 9.27 6.78
CA VAL A 29 -1.68 9.26 7.60
C VAL A 29 -1.46 10.07 8.87
N GLY A 30 -0.34 9.85 9.56
CA GLY A 30 0.01 10.61 10.76
C GLY A 30 0.19 12.10 10.48
N ALA A 31 0.77 12.49 9.36
CA ALA A 31 0.92 13.89 8.97
C ALA A 31 -0.45 14.53 8.72
N ALA A 32 -1.32 13.89 7.95
CA ALA A 32 -2.67 14.38 7.66
C ALA A 32 -3.53 14.57 8.92
N LEU A 33 -3.32 13.77 9.96
CA LEU A 33 -4.01 13.91 11.25
C LEU A 33 -3.49 15.06 12.12
N ARG A 34 -2.30 15.60 11.82
CA ARG A 34 -1.66 16.70 12.59
C ARG A 34 -1.77 18.05 11.88
N GLU A 35 -1.93 18.05 10.56
CA GLU A 35 -2.06 19.27 9.78
C GLU A 35 -3.44 19.91 9.94
N ASP A 36 -3.48 21.24 9.99
CA ASP A 36 -4.73 22.02 9.99
C ASP A 36 -5.58 21.79 8.74
N SER A 37 -4.94 21.40 7.63
CA SER A 37 -5.64 21.08 6.38
C SER A 37 -6.50 19.82 6.48
N GLY A 38 -6.10 18.88 7.35
CA GLY A 38 -6.74 17.58 7.53
C GLY A 38 -6.83 16.78 6.23
N LEU A 39 -5.95 16.98 5.23
CA LEU A 39 -6.08 16.33 3.93
C LEU A 39 -5.05 15.20 3.76
N LEU A 40 -5.53 13.97 3.66
CA LEU A 40 -4.72 12.81 3.29
C LEU A 40 -4.71 12.66 1.77
N SER A 41 -3.50 12.67 1.19
CA SER A 41 -3.27 12.40 -0.24
C SER A 41 -2.51 11.09 -0.41
N LEU A 42 -3.10 10.14 -1.12
CA LEU A 42 -2.48 8.85 -1.44
C LEU A 42 -2.52 8.59 -2.94
N THR A 43 -1.52 7.87 -3.44
CA THR A 43 -1.42 7.52 -4.86
C THR A 43 -1.39 6.01 -5.02
N ASP A 44 -2.16 5.48 -5.96
CA ASP A 44 -2.10 4.06 -6.29
C ASP A 44 -1.01 3.74 -7.32
N GLU A 45 -0.80 2.45 -7.56
CA GLU A 45 0.17 1.94 -8.53
C GLU A 45 -0.11 2.37 -9.99
N ARG A 46 -1.31 2.88 -10.27
CA ARG A 46 -1.75 3.35 -11.59
C ARG A 46 -1.66 4.87 -11.72
N GLY A 47 -1.13 5.56 -10.71
CA GLY A 47 -1.01 7.01 -10.68
C GLY A 47 -2.33 7.74 -10.38
N ARG A 48 -3.41 7.04 -9.97
CA ARG A 48 -4.61 7.71 -9.46
C ARG A 48 -4.30 8.30 -8.10
N ARG A 49 -4.76 9.53 -7.88
CA ARG A 49 -4.67 10.21 -6.59
C ARG A 49 -6.01 10.18 -5.86
N TYR A 50 -5.96 9.80 -4.60
CA TYR A 50 -7.08 9.84 -3.67
C TYR A 50 -6.84 10.97 -2.67
N LEU A 51 -7.80 11.88 -2.56
CA LEU A 51 -7.80 12.97 -1.60
C LEU A 51 -8.92 12.73 -0.60
N VAL A 52 -8.57 12.57 0.67
CA VAL A 52 -9.49 12.16 1.73
C VAL A 52 -9.36 13.12 2.90
N ASN A 53 -10.47 13.65 3.38
CA ASN A 53 -10.47 14.43 4.61
C ASN A 53 -10.26 13.50 5.82
N ALA A 54 -9.22 13.77 6.60
CA ALA A 54 -8.78 13.00 7.76
C ALA A 54 -9.85 12.93 8.86
N ASP A 55 -10.65 13.99 9.05
CA ASP A 55 -11.75 14.01 10.04
C ASP A 55 -12.88 13.03 9.68
N LYS A 56 -12.91 12.55 8.43
CA LYS A 56 -13.88 11.57 7.96
C LYS A 56 -13.32 10.15 7.96
N ILE A 57 -12.07 9.94 8.33
CA ILE A 57 -11.48 8.62 8.40
C ILE A 57 -11.88 7.95 9.72
N ALA A 58 -12.51 6.79 9.63
CA ALA A 58 -12.81 5.95 10.79
C ALA A 58 -11.62 5.07 11.17
N TYR A 59 -10.94 4.51 10.15
CA TYR A 59 -9.71 3.73 10.29
C TYR A 59 -8.96 3.67 8.97
N VAL A 60 -7.67 3.37 9.06
CA VAL A 60 -6.82 2.99 7.93
C VAL A 60 -6.22 1.62 8.24
N GLU A 61 -6.42 0.66 7.34
CA GLU A 61 -5.73 -0.62 7.36
C GLU A 61 -4.57 -0.55 6.35
N ILE A 62 -3.37 -0.81 6.85
CA ILE A 62 -2.12 -0.80 6.08
C ILE A 62 -1.70 -2.25 5.89
N GLY A 63 -1.86 -2.76 4.67
CA GLY A 63 -1.46 -4.11 4.33
C GLY A 63 0.04 -4.33 4.52
N VAL A 64 0.42 -5.58 4.78
CA VAL A 64 1.83 -5.94 4.83
C VAL A 64 2.49 -5.65 3.47
N ALA A 65 3.75 -5.23 3.48
CA ALA A 65 4.52 -5.15 2.25
C ALA A 65 4.46 -6.51 1.56
N ASP A 66 4.20 -6.53 0.24
CA ASP A 66 4.20 -7.77 -0.52
C ASP A 66 5.56 -8.45 -0.35
N ALA A 67 5.57 -9.49 0.48
CA ALA A 67 6.67 -10.43 0.54
C ALA A 67 6.64 -11.15 -0.79
N ARG A 68 7.29 -10.58 -1.82
CA ARG A 68 7.52 -11.27 -3.08
C ARG A 68 8.03 -12.66 -2.70
N ARG A 69 7.22 -13.69 -2.96
CA ARG A 69 7.69 -15.07 -2.90
C ARG A 69 8.91 -15.11 -3.80
N VAL A 70 10.09 -15.22 -3.21
CA VAL A 70 11.27 -15.65 -3.96
C VAL A 70 10.94 -17.07 -4.41
N GLY A 71 10.45 -17.19 -5.64
CA GLY A 71 10.34 -18.46 -6.32
C GLY A 71 11.76 -18.95 -6.47
N PHE A 72 12.14 -19.93 -5.64
CA PHE A 72 13.28 -20.77 -5.94
C PHE A 72 12.96 -21.47 -7.27
N GLY A 73 13.35 -20.84 -8.38
CA GLY A 73 13.55 -21.50 -9.66
C GLY A 73 14.72 -22.46 -9.49
N VAL A 74 14.43 -23.61 -8.90
CA VAL A 74 15.35 -24.72 -8.75
C VAL A 74 15.80 -25.17 -10.14
N GLY A 75 17.09 -25.00 -10.44
CA GLY A 75 17.88 -26.05 -11.06
C GLY A 75 17.80 -26.30 -12.57
N ALA A 76 17.31 -25.38 -13.41
CA ALA A 76 17.30 -25.62 -14.86
C ALA A 76 18.66 -25.34 -15.56
N ASP A 77 19.50 -24.45 -15.01
CA ASP A 77 20.72 -23.99 -15.72
C ASP A 77 22.04 -24.64 -15.26
N LEU A 78 22.05 -25.35 -14.14
CA LEU A 78 23.27 -25.99 -13.63
C LEU A 78 23.50 -27.42 -14.14
N ALA A 79 22.51 -28.04 -14.77
CA ALA A 79 22.66 -29.37 -15.38
C ALA A 79 23.28 -29.33 -16.80
N ALA A 80 23.28 -28.18 -17.47
CA ALA A 80 23.80 -28.03 -18.83
C ALA A 80 25.31 -27.79 -18.90
N LYS A 81 25.95 -27.39 -17.79
CA LYS A 81 27.39 -27.03 -17.77
C LYS A 81 28.34 -28.15 -17.29
N ALA A 82 27.80 -29.31 -16.90
CA ALA A 82 28.61 -30.46 -16.45
C ALA A 82 28.86 -31.50 -17.56
N LYS A 83 28.51 -31.20 -18.82
CA LYS A 83 28.65 -32.12 -19.96
C LYS A 83 29.33 -31.51 -21.21
N SER A 84 30.09 -30.42 -21.07
CA SER A 84 30.95 -29.91 -22.15
C SER A 84 32.39 -29.80 -21.71
#